data_AF-A0A3N5MVE6-F1
#
_entry.id   AF-A0A3N5MVE6-F1
#
_cell.length_a   1.000
_cell.length_b   1.000
_cell.length_c   1.000
_cell.angle_alpha   90.00
_cell.angle_beta   90.00
_cell.angle_gamma   90.00
#
_symmetry.space_group_name_H-M   'P 1'
#
loop_
_entity.id
_entity.type
_entity.pdbx_description
1 polymer ?
#
loop_
_entity_poly.entity_id
_entity_poly.type
_entity_poly.pdbx_seq_one_letter_code
_entity_poly.pdbx_strand_id
1 'polypeptide(L)'
;MNAPVPLVLHEAEVDARVAPYVGGKALALAKLSRAGLAVPPFSVVTTAAYEAFVDGPLQARILFELERKDVADMRWEEIWDAALRIRNLFLATPLPATLRDALAAALGARADEGPVVVRSSAPGEDSAGASFAGLHESYVNVRGLDAILEHVRLVWASLWSDAALLYRRELGLDPLRSRMAVVVQEIVAGERSGVAFSRHPERDEQALVEAVHGLNQGLVDGTVEPDRWVLERDSGAVLEHHAAAREEMVAPAGSGVRLVPLPRRRRSRPPLTGDDLHRVHGLARGAEGSFAAPQDVEWTLRGEELFTLQSRPITTGGAEDDGRAAYLGLRRSYDSLVVLRRRIEEEALPAMAAEAAELAAVPLGELADDGLLAELERRKQAHDGWVDVYTRDFIPFAHAVRL
;
A
#
# COMPACT_ATOMS: atom_id res chain seq x y z
N MET A 1 -36.11 -1.57 8.90
CA MET A 1 -35.52 -1.67 7.56
C MET A 1 -34.44 -0.60 7.49
N ASN A 2 -33.16 -0.98 7.44
CA ASN A 2 -32.09 0.00 7.25
C ASN A 2 -32.25 0.62 5.86
N ALA A 3 -32.14 1.95 5.77
CA ALA A 3 -32.11 2.63 4.49
C ALA A 3 -30.96 2.06 3.63
N PRO A 4 -31.13 1.96 2.31
CA PRO A 4 -30.04 1.54 1.42
C PRO A 4 -28.85 2.48 1.59
N VAL A 5 -27.64 1.91 1.67
CA VAL A 5 -26.41 2.68 1.81
C VAL A 5 -26.19 3.48 0.53
N PRO A 6 -25.93 4.80 0.62
CA PRO A 6 -25.60 5.61 -0.55
C PRO A 6 -24.39 5.06 -1.31
N LEU A 7 -24.40 5.17 -2.64
CA LEU A 7 -23.27 4.76 -3.49
C LEU A 7 -22.04 5.65 -3.28
N VAL A 8 -22.26 6.91 -2.92
CA VAL A 8 -21.24 7.87 -2.56
C VAL A 8 -21.65 8.58 -1.28
N LEU A 9 -20.68 8.76 -0.38
CA LEU A 9 -20.81 9.57 0.83
C LEU A 9 -19.81 10.72 0.77
N HIS A 10 -20.23 11.91 1.17
CA HIS A 10 -19.32 13.03 1.38
C HIS A 10 -18.70 12.97 2.78
N GLU A 11 -17.59 13.69 2.98
CA GLU A 11 -16.85 13.76 4.24
C GLU A 11 -17.72 13.90 5.50
N ALA A 12 -18.72 14.80 5.48
CA ALA A 12 -19.60 15.05 6.63
C ALA A 12 -20.45 13.83 7.02
N GLU A 13 -20.73 12.93 6.07
CA GLU A 13 -21.56 11.74 6.24
C GLU A 13 -20.75 10.51 6.70
N VAL A 14 -19.42 10.60 6.71
CA VAL A 14 -18.53 9.48 7.03
C VAL A 14 -18.34 9.36 8.54
N ASP A 15 -19.12 8.50 9.19
CA ASP A 15 -19.03 8.23 10.62
C ASP A 15 -19.02 6.71 10.96
N ALA A 16 -19.02 6.39 12.25
CA ALA A 16 -18.95 5.00 12.72
C ALA A 16 -20.10 4.11 12.23
N ARG A 17 -21.26 4.67 11.88
CA ARG A 17 -22.44 3.92 11.39
C ARG A 17 -22.23 3.39 9.98
N VAL A 18 -21.46 4.12 9.16
CA VAL A 18 -21.14 3.74 7.78
C VAL A 18 -19.79 3.03 7.66
N ALA A 19 -19.08 2.84 8.77
CA ALA A 19 -17.77 2.17 8.84
C ALA A 19 -17.66 0.88 7.99
N PRO A 20 -18.64 -0.05 8.01
CA PRO A 20 -18.57 -1.27 7.22
C PRO A 20 -18.54 -1.06 5.69
N TYR A 21 -18.89 0.14 5.22
CA TYR A 21 -19.06 0.46 3.80
C TYR A 21 -18.03 1.45 3.25
N VAL A 22 -17.18 2.02 4.11
CA VAL A 22 -16.21 3.07 3.73
C VAL A 22 -14.75 2.70 4.01
N GLY A 23 -14.50 1.71 4.86
CA GLY A 23 -13.15 1.26 5.21
C GLY A 23 -12.41 2.15 6.20
N GLY A 24 -11.23 1.69 6.65
CA GLY A 24 -10.47 2.31 7.73
C GLY A 24 -9.90 3.70 7.39
N LYS A 25 -9.30 3.85 6.20
CA LYS A 25 -8.74 5.12 5.72
C LYS A 25 -9.78 6.25 5.67
N ALA A 26 -10.97 5.99 5.11
CA ALA A 26 -12.04 6.98 5.06
C ALA A 26 -12.48 7.43 6.47
N LEU A 27 -12.63 6.50 7.41
CA LEU A 27 -12.96 6.81 8.80
C LEU A 27 -11.86 7.61 9.48
N ALA A 28 -10.60 7.26 9.23
CA ALA A 28 -9.46 7.97 9.78
C ALA A 28 -9.44 9.43 9.30
N LEU A 29 -9.65 9.68 8.00
CA LEU A 29 -9.75 11.03 7.43
C LEU A 29 -10.90 11.83 8.06
N ALA A 30 -12.08 11.23 8.15
CA ALA A 30 -13.24 11.88 8.74
C ALA A 30 -13.04 12.18 10.24
N LYS A 31 -12.28 11.35 10.96
CA LYS A 31 -11.94 11.58 12.37
C LYS A 31 -10.94 12.72 12.54
N LEU A 32 -9.90 12.76 11.70
CA LEU A 32 -8.89 13.84 11.70
C LEU A 32 -9.52 15.20 11.38
N SER A 33 -10.39 15.25 10.38
CA SER A 33 -11.13 16.46 10.01
C SER A 33 -11.98 16.98 11.18
N ARG A 34 -12.74 16.10 11.85
CA ARG A 34 -13.52 16.47 13.05
C ARG A 34 -12.67 16.89 14.24
N ALA A 35 -11.42 16.42 14.31
CA ALA A 35 -10.45 16.86 15.31
C ALA A 35 -9.81 18.22 14.98
N GLY A 36 -10.19 18.84 13.85
CA GLY A 36 -9.71 20.16 13.44
C GLY A 36 -8.39 20.14 12.67
N LEU A 37 -7.89 18.96 12.28
CA LEU A 37 -6.73 18.88 11.39
C LEU A 37 -7.18 19.19 9.96
N ALA A 38 -6.36 19.94 9.23
CA ALA A 38 -6.66 20.28 7.84
C ALA A 38 -6.55 19.03 6.96
N VAL A 39 -7.70 18.48 6.54
CA VAL A 39 -7.80 17.34 5.64
C VAL A 39 -8.34 17.85 4.29
N PRO A 40 -7.71 17.52 3.15
CA PRO A 40 -8.26 17.88 1.86
C PRO A 40 -9.65 17.27 1.66
N PRO A 41 -10.62 18.02 1.11
CA PRO A 41 -11.99 17.55 0.88
C PRO A 41 -12.01 16.19 0.18
N PHE A 42 -12.86 15.29 0.67
CA PHE A 42 -12.98 13.95 0.10
C PHE A 42 -14.42 13.48 -0.02
N SER A 43 -14.62 12.54 -0.92
CA SER A 43 -15.84 11.75 -1.07
C SER A 43 -15.45 10.28 -1.06
N VAL A 44 -16.38 9.40 -0.71
CA VAL A 44 -16.14 7.96 -0.62
C VAL A 44 -17.15 7.24 -1.50
N VAL A 45 -16.66 6.57 -2.54
CA VAL A 45 -17.43 5.57 -3.28
C VAL A 45 -17.53 4.35 -2.39
N THR A 46 -18.73 4.02 -1.91
CA THR A 46 -18.93 3.00 -0.88
C THR A 46 -18.79 1.60 -1.44
N THR A 47 -18.69 0.60 -0.56
CA THR A 47 -18.69 -0.81 -0.99
C THR A 47 -19.99 -1.21 -1.70
N ALA A 48 -21.09 -0.48 -1.50
CA ALA A 48 -22.34 -0.74 -2.22
C ALA A 48 -22.19 -0.48 -3.73
N ALA A 49 -21.37 0.50 -4.12
CA ALA A 49 -21.05 0.76 -5.53
C ALA A 49 -20.17 -0.35 -6.12
N TYR A 50 -19.23 -0.89 -5.35
CA TYR A 50 -18.45 -2.07 -5.75
C TYR A 50 -19.36 -3.29 -5.94
N GLU A 51 -20.21 -3.58 -4.95
CA GLU A 51 -21.17 -4.69 -5.00
C GLU A 51 -22.09 -4.57 -6.22
N ALA A 52 -22.64 -3.36 -6.48
CA ALA A 52 -23.46 -3.09 -7.65
C ALA A 52 -22.70 -3.21 -9.00
N PHE A 53 -21.39 -2.95 -9.03
CA PHE A 53 -20.58 -3.11 -10.24
C PHE A 53 -20.25 -4.58 -10.53
N VAL A 54 -19.96 -5.35 -9.48
CA VAL A 54 -19.58 -6.76 -9.61
C VAL A 54 -20.79 -7.66 -9.86
N ASP A 55 -21.96 -7.28 -9.35
CA ASP A 55 -23.20 -8.04 -9.49
C ASP A 55 -23.50 -8.42 -10.95
N GLY A 56 -23.80 -9.72 -11.16
CA GLY A 56 -24.10 -10.28 -12.47
C GLY A 56 -22.90 -10.90 -13.21
N PRO A 57 -22.71 -10.64 -14.53
CA PRO A 57 -21.75 -11.38 -15.36
C PRO A 57 -20.29 -11.27 -14.91
N LEU A 58 -19.90 -10.14 -14.29
CA LEU A 58 -18.54 -9.95 -13.80
C LEU A 58 -18.27 -10.90 -12.63
N GLN A 59 -19.15 -10.96 -11.63
CA GLN A 59 -19.05 -11.90 -10.52
C GLN A 59 -18.92 -13.35 -11.01
N ALA A 60 -19.78 -13.78 -11.94
CA ALA A 60 -19.73 -15.14 -12.49
C ALA A 60 -18.38 -15.47 -13.15
N ARG A 61 -17.77 -14.51 -13.85
CA ARG A 61 -16.45 -14.69 -14.47
C ARG A 61 -15.32 -14.70 -13.45
N ILE A 62 -15.41 -13.89 -12.39
CA ILE A 62 -14.45 -13.91 -11.27
C ILE A 62 -14.50 -15.29 -10.59
N LEU A 63 -15.71 -15.76 -10.26
CA LEU A 63 -15.92 -17.09 -9.67
C LEU A 63 -15.34 -18.18 -10.55
N PHE A 64 -15.62 -18.14 -11.86
CA PHE A 64 -15.07 -19.12 -12.80
C PHE A 64 -13.54 -19.16 -12.80
N GLU A 65 -12.85 -18.02 -12.64
CA GLU A 65 -11.38 -17.99 -12.57
C GLU A 65 -10.84 -18.56 -11.26
N LEU A 66 -11.51 -18.31 -10.13
CA LEU A 66 -11.08 -18.79 -8.81
C LEU A 66 -11.48 -20.23 -8.53
N GLU A 67 -12.56 -20.74 -9.10
CA GLU A 67 -13.04 -22.11 -8.88
C GLU A 67 -12.33 -23.16 -9.77
N ARG A 68 -11.45 -22.72 -10.68
CA ARG A 68 -10.65 -23.66 -11.52
C ARG A 68 -9.78 -24.58 -10.67
N LYS A 69 -9.36 -24.09 -9.51
CA LYS A 69 -8.51 -24.76 -8.52
C LYS A 69 -8.62 -23.97 -7.22
N ASP A 70 -8.62 -24.61 -6.06
CA ASP A 70 -8.62 -23.88 -4.79
C ASP A 70 -7.40 -22.94 -4.73
N VAL A 71 -7.61 -21.68 -4.34
CA VAL A 71 -6.54 -20.67 -4.17
C VAL A 71 -5.47 -21.17 -3.20
N ALA A 72 -5.87 -21.95 -2.19
CA ALA A 72 -4.95 -22.59 -1.25
C ALA A 72 -3.94 -23.52 -1.96
N ASP A 73 -4.36 -24.18 -3.04
CA ASP A 73 -3.55 -25.14 -3.79
C ASP A 73 -2.83 -24.52 -5.01
N MET A 74 -3.18 -23.29 -5.40
CA MET A 74 -2.59 -22.64 -6.57
C MET A 74 -1.10 -22.33 -6.37
N ARG A 75 -0.30 -22.61 -7.40
CA ARG A 75 1.07 -22.10 -7.50
C ARG A 75 1.06 -20.59 -7.70
N TRP A 76 2.16 -19.92 -7.40
CA TRP A 76 2.22 -18.47 -7.53
C TRP A 76 1.96 -17.99 -8.97
N GLU A 77 2.42 -18.73 -9.99
CA GLU A 77 2.14 -18.40 -11.40
C GLU A 77 0.65 -18.51 -11.73
N GLU A 78 -0.04 -19.46 -11.10
CA GLU A 78 -1.46 -19.70 -11.30
C GLU A 78 -2.28 -18.57 -10.66
N ILE A 79 -1.86 -18.11 -9.46
CA ILE A 79 -2.45 -16.95 -8.79
C ILE A 79 -2.22 -15.68 -9.60
N TRP A 80 -1.01 -15.48 -10.12
CA TRP A 80 -0.68 -14.36 -11.00
C TRP A 80 -1.57 -14.34 -12.24
N ASP A 81 -1.67 -15.47 -12.93
CA ASP A 81 -2.45 -15.63 -14.13
C ASP A 81 -3.95 -15.38 -13.88
N ALA A 82 -4.49 -15.91 -12.77
CA ALA A 82 -5.86 -15.65 -12.34
C ALA A 82 -6.08 -14.17 -11.99
N ALA A 83 -5.17 -13.58 -11.21
CA ALA A 83 -5.19 -12.16 -10.84
C ALA A 83 -5.21 -11.27 -12.09
N LEU A 84 -4.30 -11.49 -13.03
CA LEU A 84 -4.22 -10.71 -14.27
C LEU A 84 -5.49 -10.84 -15.11
N ARG A 85 -6.03 -12.05 -15.26
CA ARG A 85 -7.30 -12.27 -15.96
C ARG A 85 -8.43 -11.51 -15.28
N ILE A 86 -8.58 -11.64 -13.96
CA ILE A 86 -9.61 -10.95 -13.17
C ILE A 86 -9.46 -9.43 -13.29
N ARG A 87 -8.26 -8.88 -13.15
CA ARG A 87 -8.00 -7.45 -13.33
C ARG A 87 -8.42 -6.95 -14.71
N ASN A 88 -8.13 -7.73 -15.75
CA ASN A 88 -8.58 -7.42 -17.11
C ASN A 88 -10.11 -7.48 -17.25
N LEU A 89 -10.81 -8.33 -16.48
CA LEU A 89 -12.28 -8.32 -16.42
C LEU A 89 -12.81 -6.98 -15.91
N PHE A 90 -12.23 -6.43 -14.86
CA PHE A 90 -12.63 -5.13 -14.31
C PHE A 90 -12.46 -4.02 -15.34
N LEU A 91 -11.37 -4.04 -16.13
CA LEU A 91 -11.07 -3.07 -17.18
C LEU A 91 -11.92 -3.22 -18.45
N ALA A 92 -12.31 -4.45 -18.79
CA ALA A 92 -13.15 -4.73 -19.94
C ALA A 92 -14.65 -4.53 -19.66
N THR A 93 -15.08 -4.61 -18.39
CA THR A 93 -16.49 -4.53 -18.01
C THR A 93 -16.93 -3.08 -17.81
N PRO A 94 -17.75 -2.49 -18.71
CA PRO A 94 -18.19 -1.10 -18.56
C PRO A 94 -19.02 -0.92 -17.28
N LEU A 95 -18.99 0.29 -16.70
CA LEU A 95 -19.92 0.64 -15.63
C LEU A 95 -21.37 0.55 -16.15
N PRO A 96 -22.27 -0.15 -15.44
CA PRO A 96 -23.70 -0.07 -15.73
C PRO A 96 -24.15 1.38 -15.78
N ALA A 97 -24.99 1.76 -16.75
CA ALA A 97 -25.37 3.16 -16.98
C ALA A 97 -25.95 3.83 -15.71
N THR A 98 -26.80 3.11 -14.98
CA THR A 98 -27.38 3.58 -13.71
C THR A 98 -26.32 3.87 -12.65
N LEU A 99 -25.31 3.00 -12.52
CA LEU A 99 -24.19 3.19 -11.61
C LEU A 99 -23.31 4.37 -12.06
N ARG A 100 -23.00 4.43 -13.36
CA ARG A 100 -22.21 5.54 -13.94
C ARG A 100 -22.89 6.88 -13.67
N ASP A 101 -24.19 7.00 -13.93
CA ASP A 101 -24.94 8.25 -13.77
C ASP A 101 -25.01 8.67 -12.29
N ALA A 102 -25.19 7.71 -11.38
CA ALA A 102 -25.20 7.99 -9.94
C ALA A 102 -23.82 8.45 -9.43
N LEU A 103 -22.74 7.80 -9.86
CA LEU A 103 -21.38 8.22 -9.51
C LEU A 103 -21.04 9.58 -10.14
N ALA A 104 -21.46 9.81 -11.38
CA ALA A 104 -21.30 11.07 -12.09
C ALA A 104 -21.99 12.24 -11.38
N ALA A 105 -23.24 12.04 -10.94
CA ALA A 105 -23.98 13.04 -10.19
C ALA A 105 -23.30 13.40 -8.86
N ALA A 106 -22.72 12.41 -8.17
CA ALA A 106 -22.11 12.62 -6.86
C ALA A 106 -20.65 13.13 -6.91
N LEU A 107 -19.90 12.78 -7.98
CA LEU A 107 -18.48 13.13 -8.12
C LEU A 107 -18.22 14.26 -9.11
N GLY A 108 -19.22 14.67 -9.90
CA GLY A 108 -19.07 15.67 -10.97
C GLY A 108 -18.48 17.00 -10.48
N ALA A 109 -19.03 17.55 -9.38
CA ALA A 109 -18.52 18.79 -8.80
C ALA A 109 -17.03 18.69 -8.43
N ARG A 110 -16.62 17.59 -7.81
CA ARG A 110 -15.20 17.35 -7.46
C ARG A 110 -14.32 17.20 -8.70
N ALA A 111 -14.84 16.55 -9.75
CA ALA A 111 -14.13 16.36 -11.01
C ALA A 111 -13.89 17.69 -11.75
N ASP A 112 -14.80 18.65 -11.60
CA ASP A 112 -14.73 19.99 -12.20
C ASP A 112 -13.82 20.94 -11.41
N GLU A 113 -13.74 20.78 -10.08
CA GLU A 113 -12.90 21.59 -9.19
C GLU A 113 -11.41 21.41 -9.45
N GLY A 114 -10.98 20.19 -9.83
CA GLY A 114 -9.57 19.95 -10.13
C GLY A 114 -9.14 18.49 -10.08
N PRO A 115 -7.82 18.26 -10.05
CA PRO A 115 -7.26 16.92 -9.92
C PRO A 115 -7.57 16.30 -8.56
N VAL A 116 -7.75 14.98 -8.56
CA VAL A 116 -8.01 14.19 -7.35
C VAL A 116 -6.99 13.08 -7.17
N VAL A 117 -6.99 12.51 -5.97
CA VAL A 117 -6.37 11.24 -5.64
C VAL A 117 -7.46 10.20 -5.44
N VAL A 118 -7.33 9.07 -6.12
CA VAL A 118 -8.28 7.94 -6.05
C VAL A 118 -7.59 6.80 -5.32
N ARG A 119 -8.04 6.49 -4.10
CA ARG A 119 -7.34 5.58 -3.17
C ARG A 119 -8.24 4.48 -2.65
N SER A 120 -7.68 3.29 -2.44
CA SER A 120 -8.35 2.20 -1.75
C SER A 120 -8.71 2.56 -0.30
N SER A 121 -9.83 2.06 0.18
CA SER A 121 -10.21 2.04 1.59
C SER A 121 -11.08 0.82 1.86
N ALA A 122 -10.47 -0.34 2.09
CA ALA A 122 -11.22 -1.59 2.30
C ALA A 122 -11.67 -1.72 3.77
N PRO A 123 -12.89 -2.21 4.04
CA PRO A 123 -13.26 -2.64 5.39
C PRO A 123 -12.34 -3.78 5.86
N GLY A 124 -11.81 -3.66 7.08
CA GLY A 124 -10.87 -4.63 7.63
C GLY A 124 -9.41 -4.45 7.20
N GLU A 125 -9.09 -3.46 6.34
CA GLU A 125 -7.71 -3.12 5.92
C GLU A 125 -6.82 -2.64 7.07
N ASP A 126 -7.40 -2.06 8.12
CA ASP A 126 -6.69 -1.47 9.26
C ASP A 126 -7.10 -2.13 10.60
N SER A 127 -7.48 -3.41 10.58
CA SER A 127 -7.81 -4.13 11.81
C SER A 127 -6.54 -4.53 12.56
N ALA A 128 -6.61 -4.62 13.90
CA ALA A 128 -5.45 -4.94 14.74
C ALA A 128 -4.78 -6.29 14.43
N GLY A 129 -5.43 -7.18 13.67
CA GLY A 129 -4.90 -8.49 13.25
C GLY A 129 -4.67 -8.67 11.74
N ALA A 130 -5.00 -7.68 10.90
CA ALA A 130 -4.75 -7.73 9.47
C ALA A 130 -4.61 -6.30 8.92
N SER A 131 -3.39 -5.94 8.51
CA SER A 131 -3.10 -4.67 7.83
C SER A 131 -2.86 -4.91 6.34
N PHE A 132 -3.62 -4.28 5.45
CA PHE A 132 -3.43 -4.38 3.99
C PHE A 132 -2.60 -3.21 3.45
N ALA A 133 -1.79 -2.58 4.31
CA ALA A 133 -0.96 -1.44 3.98
C ALA A 133 -0.07 -1.71 2.75
N GLY A 134 -0.10 -0.80 1.77
CA GLY A 134 0.71 -0.89 0.55
C GLY A 134 0.24 -1.93 -0.48
N LEU A 135 -0.81 -2.71 -0.18
CA LEU A 135 -1.25 -3.81 -1.04
C LEU A 135 -2.16 -3.36 -2.19
N HIS A 136 -2.98 -2.34 -1.92
CA HIS A 136 -3.98 -1.85 -2.86
C HIS A 136 -3.53 -0.55 -3.53
N GLU A 137 -4.09 -0.29 -4.70
CA GLU A 137 -3.62 0.80 -5.55
C GLU A 137 -4.16 2.16 -5.11
N SER A 138 -3.35 3.19 -5.39
CA SER A 138 -3.69 4.59 -5.23
C SER A 138 -3.17 5.37 -6.42
N TYR A 139 -4.00 6.23 -6.98
CA TYR A 139 -3.70 6.98 -8.20
C TYR A 139 -3.77 8.47 -7.92
N VAL A 140 -2.69 9.18 -8.21
CA VAL A 140 -2.51 10.60 -7.86
C VAL A 140 -2.65 11.48 -9.11
N ASN A 141 -3.23 12.68 -8.95
CA ASN A 141 -3.42 13.68 -10.01
C ASN A 141 -4.27 13.16 -11.19
N VAL A 142 -5.38 12.50 -10.86
CA VAL A 142 -6.42 12.07 -11.81
C VAL A 142 -7.33 13.25 -12.12
N ARG A 143 -7.64 13.50 -13.39
CA ARG A 143 -8.41 14.68 -13.83
C ARG A 143 -9.59 14.32 -14.72
N GLY A 144 -10.73 14.94 -14.45
CA GLY A 144 -11.96 14.75 -15.22
C GLY A 144 -12.72 13.48 -14.80
N LEU A 145 -14.04 13.54 -14.97
CA LEU A 145 -14.95 12.55 -14.44
C LEU A 145 -14.72 11.14 -15.00
N ASP A 146 -14.55 11.01 -16.32
CA ASP A 146 -14.34 9.70 -16.94
C ASP A 146 -13.05 9.03 -16.44
N ALA A 147 -11.97 9.80 -16.26
CA ALA A 147 -10.74 9.28 -15.68
C ALA A 147 -10.92 8.88 -14.22
N ILE A 148 -11.67 9.64 -13.41
CA ILE A 148 -11.97 9.26 -12.02
C ILE A 148 -12.71 7.92 -11.99
N LEU A 149 -13.73 7.74 -12.84
CA LEU A 149 -14.50 6.50 -12.90
C LEU A 149 -13.66 5.31 -13.38
N GLU A 150 -12.74 5.52 -14.32
CA GLU A 150 -11.75 4.52 -14.73
C GLU A 150 -10.85 4.12 -13.56
N HIS A 151 -10.29 5.09 -12.83
CA HIS A 151 -9.40 4.82 -11.71
C HIS A 151 -10.12 4.18 -10.51
N VAL A 152 -11.42 4.47 -10.30
CA VAL A 152 -12.25 3.74 -9.33
C VAL A 152 -12.30 2.25 -9.67
N ARG A 153 -12.48 1.89 -10.95
CA ARG A 153 -12.47 0.48 -11.39
C ARG A 153 -11.10 -0.16 -11.25
N LEU A 154 -10.03 0.58 -11.51
CA LEU A 154 -8.65 0.12 -11.27
C LEU A 154 -8.40 -0.17 -9.78
N VAL A 155 -8.83 0.74 -8.89
CA VAL A 155 -8.75 0.51 -7.43
C VAL A 155 -9.54 -0.72 -7.03
N TRP A 156 -10.75 -0.93 -7.56
CA TRP A 156 -11.51 -2.15 -7.33
C TRP A 156 -10.79 -3.40 -7.86
N ALA A 157 -10.18 -3.32 -9.05
CA ALA A 157 -9.38 -4.42 -9.61
C ALA A 157 -8.19 -4.78 -8.72
N SER A 158 -7.62 -3.81 -7.98
CA SER A 158 -6.48 -4.04 -7.08
C SER A 158 -6.79 -4.96 -5.89
N LEU A 159 -8.08 -5.20 -5.56
CA LEU A 159 -8.50 -6.26 -4.62
C LEU A 159 -8.00 -7.64 -5.06
N TRP A 160 -7.92 -7.84 -6.37
CA TRP A 160 -7.62 -9.09 -7.06
C TRP A 160 -6.20 -9.11 -7.61
N SER A 161 -5.33 -8.21 -7.17
CA SER A 161 -3.90 -8.33 -7.47
C SER A 161 -3.36 -9.63 -6.88
N ASP A 162 -2.34 -10.17 -7.51
CA ASP A 162 -1.62 -11.37 -7.09
C ASP A 162 -1.12 -11.22 -5.65
N ALA A 163 -0.48 -10.10 -5.31
CA ALA A 163 -0.09 -9.79 -3.93
C ALA A 163 -1.29 -9.84 -2.97
N ALA A 164 -2.44 -9.29 -3.38
CA ALA A 164 -3.63 -9.26 -2.55
C ALA A 164 -4.32 -10.62 -2.40
N LEU A 165 -4.23 -11.50 -3.40
CA LEU A 165 -4.71 -12.88 -3.32
C LEU A 165 -3.79 -13.74 -2.46
N LEU A 166 -2.48 -13.61 -2.63
CA LEU A 166 -1.48 -14.31 -1.83
C LEU A 166 -1.59 -13.95 -0.34
N TYR A 167 -1.69 -12.66 -0.02
CA TYR A 167 -1.83 -12.20 1.36
C TYR A 167 -3.11 -12.73 2.02
N ARG A 168 -4.23 -12.77 1.28
CA ARG A 168 -5.48 -13.35 1.79
C ARG A 168 -5.36 -14.84 2.03
N ARG A 169 -4.70 -15.57 1.12
CA ARG A 169 -4.44 -17.00 1.28
C ARG A 169 -3.67 -17.27 2.57
N GLU A 170 -2.62 -16.49 2.84
CA GLU A 170 -1.82 -16.63 4.05
C GLU A 170 -2.62 -16.41 5.34
N LEU A 171 -3.52 -15.42 5.33
CA LEU A 171 -4.41 -15.15 6.45
C LEU A 171 -5.66 -16.05 6.50
N GLY A 172 -5.81 -17.01 5.58
CA GLY A 172 -7.00 -17.86 5.48
C GLY A 172 -8.29 -17.08 5.20
N LEU A 173 -8.18 -15.92 4.54
CA LEU A 173 -9.30 -15.03 4.23
C LEU A 173 -9.90 -15.39 2.87
N ASP A 174 -11.23 -15.47 2.82
CA ASP A 174 -11.98 -15.70 1.58
C ASP A 174 -11.93 -14.45 0.67
N PRO A 175 -11.29 -14.52 -0.52
CA PRO A 175 -11.27 -13.41 -1.47
C PRO A 175 -12.67 -12.97 -1.92
N LEU A 176 -13.65 -13.88 -1.99
CA LEU A 176 -15.00 -13.60 -2.48
C LEU A 176 -15.83 -12.73 -1.52
N ARG A 177 -15.44 -12.66 -0.25
CA ARG A 177 -16.06 -11.76 0.74
C ARG A 177 -15.45 -10.36 0.72
N SER A 178 -14.40 -10.15 -0.07
CA SER A 178 -13.69 -8.88 -0.13
C SER A 178 -14.45 -7.83 -0.94
N ARG A 179 -14.49 -6.62 -0.39
CA ARG A 179 -15.15 -5.46 -0.97
C ARG A 179 -14.31 -4.22 -0.73
N MET A 180 -14.40 -3.26 -1.64
CA MET A 180 -13.54 -2.08 -1.63
C MET A 180 -14.38 -0.82 -1.73
N ALA A 181 -14.23 0.07 -0.75
CA ALA A 181 -14.60 1.47 -0.93
C ALA A 181 -13.41 2.25 -1.50
N VAL A 182 -13.70 3.37 -2.15
CA VAL A 182 -12.68 4.20 -2.81
C VAL A 182 -12.82 5.64 -2.33
N VAL A 183 -11.74 6.18 -1.77
CA VAL A 183 -11.66 7.59 -1.40
C VAL A 183 -11.26 8.38 -2.64
N VAL A 184 -12.08 9.37 -2.99
CA VAL A 184 -11.81 10.38 -4.02
C VAL A 184 -11.56 11.71 -3.31
N GLN A 185 -10.29 12.06 -3.18
CA GLN A 185 -9.81 13.19 -2.37
C GLN A 185 -9.20 14.28 -3.27
N GLU A 186 -9.45 15.55 -2.96
CA GLU A 186 -8.74 16.65 -3.62
C GLU A 186 -7.22 16.50 -3.48
N ILE A 187 -6.45 16.69 -4.56
CA ILE A 187 -5.00 16.76 -4.42
C ILE A 187 -4.57 18.14 -3.93
N VAL A 188 -3.79 18.15 -2.86
CA VAL A 188 -3.03 19.34 -2.49
C VAL A 188 -1.64 19.21 -3.11
N ALA A 189 -1.37 20.01 -4.13
CA ALA A 189 -0.06 20.07 -4.79
C ALA A 189 0.96 20.81 -3.90
N GLY A 190 1.35 20.18 -2.81
CA GLY A 190 2.34 20.72 -1.89
C GLY A 190 3.75 20.72 -2.48
N GLU A 191 4.55 21.67 -2.01
CA GLU A 191 5.93 21.87 -2.44
C GLU A 191 6.88 20.97 -1.68
N ARG A 192 6.43 20.46 -0.52
CA ARG A 192 7.14 19.65 0.45
C ARG A 192 6.14 18.70 1.05
N SER A 193 6.50 17.44 1.17
CA SER A 193 5.59 16.40 1.66
C SER A 193 6.38 15.35 2.42
N GLY A 194 5.70 14.57 3.23
CA GLY A 194 6.40 13.58 4.02
C GLY A 194 5.51 12.70 4.86
N VAL A 195 6.20 11.97 5.73
CA VAL A 195 5.62 11.08 6.73
C VAL A 195 6.10 11.53 8.11
N ALA A 196 5.22 11.50 9.10
CA ALA A 196 5.55 11.79 10.48
C ALA A 196 5.04 10.68 11.39
N PHE A 197 5.95 10.04 12.11
CA PHE A 197 5.64 9.07 13.15
C PHE A 197 5.65 9.76 14.50
N SER A 198 4.51 9.75 15.20
CA SER A 198 4.38 10.32 16.54
C SER A 198 5.17 9.53 17.61
N ARG A 199 5.63 8.33 17.25
CA ARG A 199 6.60 7.52 17.97
C ARG A 199 7.53 6.85 16.96
N HIS A 200 8.84 6.92 17.17
CA HIS A 200 9.80 6.28 16.29
C HIS A 200 9.58 4.75 16.34
N PRO A 201 9.53 4.06 15.18
CA PRO A 201 9.22 2.62 15.13
C PRO A 201 10.13 1.74 16.00
N GLU A 202 11.39 2.17 16.18
CA GLU A 202 12.43 1.44 16.94
C GLU A 202 12.79 2.09 18.29
N ARG A 203 12.32 3.32 18.57
CA ARG A 203 12.83 4.14 19.70
C ARG A 203 11.67 4.88 20.40
N ASP A 204 11.10 4.27 21.42
CA ASP A 204 9.80 4.70 21.99
C ASP A 204 9.74 6.15 22.51
N GLU A 205 10.85 6.72 22.96
CA GLU A 205 10.92 8.09 23.49
C GLU A 205 11.17 9.16 22.40
N GLN A 206 11.21 8.76 21.14
CA GLN A 206 11.52 9.64 20.02
C GLN A 206 10.37 9.70 19.03
N ALA A 207 10.33 10.74 18.21
CA ALA A 207 9.47 10.86 17.04
C ALA A 207 10.33 10.91 15.77
N LEU A 208 9.73 10.58 14.62
CA LEU A 208 10.44 10.53 13.34
C LEU A 208 9.68 11.37 12.32
N VAL A 209 10.38 12.27 11.64
CA VAL A 209 9.84 13.00 10.49
C VAL A 209 10.71 12.72 9.28
N GLU A 210 10.07 12.32 8.19
CA GLU A 210 10.70 12.15 6.89
C GLU A 210 10.06 13.11 5.90
N ALA A 211 10.86 13.75 5.06
CA ALA A 211 10.33 14.68 4.07
C ALA A 211 11.13 14.70 2.77
N VAL A 212 10.39 14.96 1.69
CA VAL A 212 10.90 15.17 0.34
C VAL A 212 10.42 16.51 -0.21
N HIS A 213 11.11 17.01 -1.25
CA HIS A 213 10.56 18.08 -2.09
C HIS A 213 9.50 17.49 -3.04
N GLY A 214 8.43 18.23 -3.29
CA GLY A 214 7.33 17.80 -4.15
C GLY A 214 6.28 16.93 -3.46
N LEU A 215 5.65 16.03 -4.22
CA LEU A 215 4.56 15.18 -3.75
C LEU A 215 5.05 14.00 -2.90
N ASN A 216 4.24 13.57 -1.93
CA ASN A 216 4.56 12.46 -1.01
C ASN A 216 4.81 11.12 -1.70
N GLN A 217 4.26 10.92 -2.90
CA GLN A 217 4.30 9.66 -3.63
C GLN A 217 5.73 9.13 -3.83
N GLY A 218 6.71 10.02 -4.07
CA GLY A 218 8.11 9.60 -4.24
C GLY A 218 8.69 8.90 -3.01
N LEU A 219 8.31 9.36 -1.81
CA LEU A 219 8.70 8.77 -0.54
C LEU A 219 7.98 7.44 -0.32
N VAL A 220 6.66 7.41 -0.50
CA VAL A 220 5.83 6.21 -0.29
C VAL A 220 6.23 5.06 -1.22
N ASP A 221 6.56 5.37 -2.47
CA ASP A 221 6.99 4.37 -3.46
C ASP A 221 8.49 4.02 -3.36
N GLY A 222 9.24 4.67 -2.44
CA GLY A 222 10.69 4.47 -2.27
C GLY A 222 11.56 4.94 -3.44
N THR A 223 11.01 5.80 -4.31
CA THR A 223 11.72 6.32 -5.50
C THR A 223 12.54 7.56 -5.20
N VAL A 224 12.22 8.29 -4.13
CA VAL A 224 12.96 9.48 -3.69
C VAL A 224 13.39 9.29 -2.24
N GLU A 225 14.69 9.35 -2.00
CA GLU A 225 15.27 9.30 -0.66
C GLU A 225 14.87 10.56 0.14
N PRO A 226 14.27 10.40 1.34
CA PRO A 226 13.85 11.53 2.16
C PRO A 226 14.98 12.05 3.06
N ASP A 227 14.92 13.34 3.38
CA ASP A 227 15.57 13.83 4.58
C ASP A 227 14.84 13.27 5.81
N ARG A 228 15.61 12.92 6.86
CA ARG A 228 15.09 12.28 8.07
C ARG A 228 15.52 13.04 9.33
N TRP A 229 14.54 13.38 10.17
CA TRP A 229 14.76 14.01 11.47
C TRP A 229 14.27 13.10 12.59
N VAL A 230 15.13 12.87 13.56
CA VAL A 230 14.78 12.25 14.83
C VAL A 230 14.54 13.37 15.84
N LEU A 231 13.35 13.38 16.43
CA LEU A 231 12.93 14.41 17.38
C LEU A 231 12.73 13.80 18.76
N GLU A 232 12.98 14.57 19.80
CA GLU A 232 12.50 14.24 21.14
C GLU A 232 10.97 14.32 21.14
N ARG A 233 10.32 13.28 21.67
CA ARG A 233 8.92 13.01 21.37
C ARG A 233 7.96 14.06 21.92
N ASP A 234 8.23 14.64 23.08
CA ASP A 234 7.29 15.53 23.76
C ASP A 234 7.52 17.00 23.39
N SER A 235 8.77 17.43 23.36
CA SER A 235 9.18 18.80 23.03
C SER A 235 9.29 19.06 21.53
N GLY A 236 9.48 18.02 20.72
CA GLY A 236 9.78 18.15 19.29
C GLY A 236 11.19 18.68 18.99
N ALA A 237 12.08 18.71 19.99
CA ALA A 237 13.46 19.16 19.80
C ALA A 237 14.22 18.22 18.85
N VAL A 238 14.96 18.78 17.90
CA VAL A 238 15.74 17.99 16.94
C VAL A 238 16.93 17.33 17.65
N LEU A 239 16.98 16.00 17.62
CA LEU A 239 18.08 15.19 18.15
C LEU A 239 19.08 14.83 17.06
N GLU A 240 18.57 14.42 15.89
CA GLU A 240 19.38 14.01 14.74
C GLU A 240 18.75 14.51 13.43
N HIS A 241 19.60 14.81 12.44
CA HIS A 241 19.18 15.08 11.05
C HIS A 241 20.09 14.33 10.08
N HIS A 242 19.50 13.46 9.28
CA HIS A 242 20.13 12.73 8.19
C HIS A 242 19.64 13.31 6.86
N ALA A 243 20.56 13.90 6.09
CA ALA A 243 20.22 14.55 4.82
C ALA A 243 20.33 13.57 3.64
N ALA A 244 19.36 13.60 2.74
CA ALA A 244 19.40 12.87 1.48
C ALA A 244 20.23 13.60 0.40
N ALA A 245 20.53 12.91 -0.70
CA ALA A 245 21.19 13.51 -1.86
C ALA A 245 20.36 14.61 -2.56
N ARG A 246 19.02 14.52 -2.46
CA ARG A 246 18.04 15.49 -3.00
C ARG A 246 18.23 15.76 -4.50
N GLU A 247 18.38 14.72 -5.30
CA GLU A 247 18.65 14.86 -6.74
C GLU A 247 17.37 15.08 -7.56
N GLU A 248 16.27 14.49 -7.12
CA GLU A 248 15.00 14.39 -7.84
C GLU A 248 13.81 14.72 -6.93
N MET A 249 12.66 14.99 -7.55
CA MET A 249 11.38 15.14 -6.88
C MET A 249 10.23 14.63 -7.76
N VAL A 250 9.15 14.21 -7.13
CA VAL A 250 7.91 13.87 -7.83
C VAL A 250 7.04 15.12 -7.97
N ALA A 251 6.63 15.41 -9.21
CA ALA A 251 5.82 16.57 -9.55
C ALA A 251 4.54 16.17 -10.31
N PRO A 252 3.44 16.95 -10.18
CA PRO A 252 2.27 16.76 -11.03
C PRO A 252 2.62 16.87 -12.52
N ALA A 253 2.05 15.99 -13.33
CA ALA A 253 2.07 16.06 -14.79
C ALA A 253 0.69 16.48 -15.35
N GLY A 254 0.52 16.47 -16.68
CA GLY A 254 -0.78 16.72 -17.31
C GLY A 254 -1.85 15.71 -16.87
N SER A 255 -1.44 14.45 -16.68
CA SER A 255 -2.16 13.39 -15.97
C SER A 255 -1.13 12.60 -15.18
N GLY A 256 -1.48 12.14 -13.97
CA GLY A 256 -0.55 11.38 -13.13
C GLY A 256 0.63 12.21 -12.61
N VAL A 257 1.73 11.56 -12.31
CA VAL A 257 2.94 12.21 -11.76
C VAL A 257 4.17 11.90 -12.61
N ARG A 258 5.23 12.68 -12.42
CA ARG A 258 6.53 12.42 -13.05
C ARG A 258 7.67 12.72 -12.08
N LEU A 259 8.72 11.91 -12.17
CA LEU A 259 10.00 12.18 -11.53
C LEU A 259 10.75 13.23 -12.35
N VAL A 260 11.22 14.29 -11.69
CA VAL A 260 11.97 15.37 -12.35
C VAL A 260 13.20 15.74 -11.53
N PRO A 261 14.29 16.21 -12.17
CA PRO A 261 15.45 16.70 -11.45
C PRO A 261 15.09 17.86 -10.52
N LEU A 262 15.52 17.78 -9.26
CA LEU A 262 15.33 18.85 -8.30
C LEU A 262 16.17 20.08 -8.72
N PRO A 263 15.59 21.30 -8.78
CA PRO A 263 16.36 22.49 -9.14
C PRO A 263 17.56 22.70 -8.21
N ARG A 264 18.72 23.06 -8.77
CA ARG A 264 19.99 23.22 -8.03
C ARG A 264 19.87 24.04 -6.73
N ARG A 265 19.05 25.09 -6.73
CA ARG A 265 18.82 25.96 -5.56
C ARG A 265 18.13 25.24 -4.39
N ARG A 266 17.33 24.20 -4.66
CA ARG A 266 16.63 23.41 -3.64
C ARG A 266 17.48 22.26 -3.12
N ARG A 267 18.42 21.72 -3.91
CA ARG A 267 19.30 20.61 -3.48
C ARG A 267 20.15 20.94 -2.25
N SER A 268 20.61 22.18 -2.14
CA SER A 268 21.45 22.63 -1.02
C SER A 268 20.67 22.91 0.27
N ARG A 269 19.35 22.70 0.30
CA ARG A 269 18.50 23.01 1.46
C ARG A 269 17.60 21.82 1.80
N PRO A 270 17.44 21.50 3.09
CA PRO A 270 16.43 20.54 3.50
C PRO A 270 15.03 21.02 3.07
N PRO A 271 14.09 20.10 2.81
CA PRO A 271 12.71 20.46 2.52
C PRO A 271 12.07 21.22 3.69
N LEU A 272 12.42 20.91 4.95
CA LEU A 272 11.81 21.52 6.12
C LEU A 272 12.74 22.52 6.82
N THR A 273 12.16 23.63 7.28
CA THR A 273 12.74 24.55 8.27
C THR A 273 12.41 24.08 9.70
N GLY A 274 13.02 24.71 10.72
CA GLY A 274 12.69 24.43 12.12
C GLY A 274 11.21 24.66 12.44
N ASP A 275 10.62 25.73 11.91
CA ASP A 275 9.20 26.03 12.10
C ASP A 275 8.31 25.00 11.39
N ASP A 276 8.71 24.53 10.22
CA ASP A 276 7.99 23.44 9.54
C ASP A 276 8.03 22.15 10.38
N LEU A 277 9.19 21.78 10.92
CA LEU A 277 9.35 20.61 11.78
C LEU A 277 8.45 20.68 13.01
N HIS A 278 8.37 21.86 13.65
CA HIS A 278 7.50 22.05 14.81
C HIS A 278 6.02 21.88 14.44
N ARG A 279 5.59 22.41 13.28
CA ARG A 279 4.22 22.20 12.78
C ARG A 279 3.93 20.73 12.48
N VAL A 280 4.83 20.04 11.80
CA VAL A 280 4.68 18.62 11.44
C VAL A 280 4.67 17.72 12.68
N HIS A 281 5.54 17.99 13.65
CA HIS A 281 5.52 17.30 14.95
C HIS A 281 4.20 17.53 15.69
N GLY A 282 3.72 18.77 15.76
CA GLY A 282 2.44 19.11 16.36
C GLY A 282 1.26 18.40 15.69
N LEU A 283 1.28 18.27 14.36
CA LEU A 283 0.30 17.50 13.58
C LEU A 283 0.32 16.01 13.97
N ALA A 284 1.49 15.39 14.07
CA ALA A 284 1.61 13.99 14.47
C ALA A 284 1.12 13.75 15.92
N ARG A 285 1.43 14.67 16.84
CA ARG A 285 0.92 14.64 18.23
C ARG A 285 -0.60 14.85 18.29
N GLY A 286 -1.15 15.74 17.47
CA GLY A 286 -2.59 15.97 17.36
C GLY A 286 -3.35 14.76 16.82
N ALA A 287 -2.79 14.09 15.80
CA ALA A 287 -3.31 12.82 15.31
C ALA A 287 -3.27 11.75 16.40
N GLU A 288 -2.14 11.56 17.10
CA GLU A 288 -2.03 10.62 18.22
C GLU A 288 -3.08 10.88 19.31
N GLY A 289 -3.27 12.14 19.71
CA GLY A 289 -4.31 12.52 20.69
C GLY A 289 -5.71 12.16 20.21
N SER A 290 -5.99 12.28 18.90
CA SER A 290 -7.28 11.92 18.31
C SER A 290 -7.52 10.41 18.32
N PHE A 291 -6.48 9.61 18.09
CA PHE A 291 -6.57 8.15 18.04
C PHE A 291 -6.27 7.42 19.35
N ALA A 292 -5.75 8.13 20.35
CA ALA A 292 -5.26 7.57 21.61
C ALA A 292 -4.24 6.43 21.42
N ALA A 293 -3.49 6.48 20.30
CA ALA A 293 -2.48 5.50 19.92
C ALA A 293 -1.46 6.17 19.01
N PRO A 294 -0.17 5.80 19.07
CA PRO A 294 0.86 6.37 18.19
C PRO A 294 0.47 6.24 16.71
N GLN A 295 0.70 7.30 15.94
CA GLN A 295 0.27 7.41 14.55
C GLN A 295 1.46 7.60 13.61
N ASP A 296 1.35 6.97 12.45
CA ASP A 296 2.07 7.28 11.23
C ASP A 296 1.15 8.15 10.36
N VAL A 297 1.60 9.36 10.06
CA VAL A 297 0.79 10.40 9.41
C VAL A 297 1.47 10.88 8.13
N GLU A 298 0.77 10.76 7.01
CA GLU A 298 1.18 11.37 5.75
C GLU A 298 0.71 12.82 5.70
N TRP A 299 1.57 13.72 5.25
CA TRP A 299 1.29 15.16 5.21
C TRP A 299 1.88 15.85 3.99
N THR A 300 1.35 17.04 3.68
CA THR A 300 1.88 17.91 2.63
C THR A 300 1.77 19.38 3.02
N LEU A 301 2.74 20.18 2.58
CA LEU A 301 2.81 21.63 2.80
C LEU A 301 2.64 22.36 1.47
N ARG A 302 1.60 23.21 1.39
CA ARG A 302 1.38 24.16 0.29
C ARG A 302 1.58 25.57 0.81
N GLY A 303 2.73 26.18 0.53
CA GLY A 303 3.15 27.39 1.24
C GLY A 303 3.33 27.08 2.73
N GLU A 304 2.56 27.78 3.58
CA GLU A 304 2.55 27.59 5.03
C GLU A 304 1.41 26.68 5.53
N GLU A 305 0.46 26.33 4.65
CA GLU A 305 -0.67 25.47 5.00
C GLU A 305 -0.23 24.00 5.03
N LEU A 306 -0.40 23.38 6.20
CA LEU A 306 -0.08 21.98 6.45
C LEU A 306 -1.35 21.13 6.37
N PHE A 307 -1.38 20.18 5.45
CA PHE A 307 -2.49 19.26 5.24
C PHE A 307 -2.13 17.85 5.67
N THR A 308 -3.09 17.17 6.30
CA THR A 308 -3.03 15.75 6.64
C THR A 308 -3.63 14.94 5.50
N LEU A 309 -2.85 14.03 4.93
CA LEU A 309 -3.24 13.21 3.79
C LEU A 309 -3.74 11.82 4.21
N GLN A 310 -3.23 11.27 5.30
CA GLN A 310 -3.60 9.97 5.86
C GLN A 310 -3.06 9.86 7.30
N SER A 311 -3.70 9.04 8.14
CA SER A 311 -3.16 8.63 9.45
C SER A 311 -3.47 7.14 9.67
N ARG A 312 -2.51 6.41 10.24
CA ARG A 312 -2.67 5.00 10.61
C ARG A 312 -1.96 4.71 11.95
N PRO A 313 -2.45 3.75 12.75
CA PRO A 313 -1.78 3.36 13.98
C PRO A 313 -0.42 2.71 13.70
N ILE A 314 0.57 3.03 14.52
CA ILE A 314 1.87 2.34 14.52
C ILE A 314 1.71 1.02 15.27
N THR A 315 1.81 -0.09 14.55
CA THR A 315 1.62 -1.44 15.09
C THR A 315 2.93 -2.16 15.45
N THR A 316 4.05 -1.43 15.57
CA THR A 316 5.33 -2.01 16.04
C THR A 316 5.22 -2.43 17.51
N GLY A 317 4.76 -3.66 17.70
CA GLY A 317 4.64 -4.38 18.96
C GLY A 317 4.31 -5.87 18.79
N GLY A 318 4.24 -6.36 17.54
CA GLY A 318 3.97 -7.75 17.20
C GLY A 318 4.67 -8.12 15.91
N ALA A 319 6.00 -8.05 15.90
CA ALA A 319 6.81 -8.69 14.87
C ALA A 319 7.02 -10.17 15.27
N GLU A 320 5.94 -10.92 15.37
CA GLU A 320 6.00 -12.36 15.10
C GLU A 320 5.59 -12.50 13.63
N ASP A 321 6.60 -12.81 12.82
CA ASP A 321 6.53 -13.26 11.43
C ASP A 321 5.54 -12.54 10.51
N ASP A 322 5.93 -11.35 10.05
CA ASP A 322 5.12 -10.57 9.13
C ASP A 322 5.37 -10.98 7.66
N GLY A 323 4.67 -12.01 7.16
CA GLY A 323 4.74 -12.45 5.76
C GLY A 323 4.38 -11.37 4.72
N ARG A 324 3.90 -10.19 5.16
CA ARG A 324 3.70 -8.97 4.35
C ARG A 324 4.96 -8.52 3.59
N ALA A 325 6.15 -8.64 4.19
CA ALA A 325 7.39 -8.11 3.60
C ALA A 325 7.74 -8.78 2.25
N ALA A 326 7.38 -10.06 2.07
CA ALA A 326 7.60 -10.79 0.83
C ALA A 326 6.72 -10.23 -0.32
N TYR A 327 5.44 -9.92 -0.04
CA TYR A 327 4.49 -9.46 -1.06
C TYR A 327 4.65 -7.99 -1.42
N LEU A 328 4.99 -7.11 -0.46
CA LEU A 328 5.37 -5.73 -0.75
C LEU A 328 6.66 -5.68 -1.59
N GLY A 329 7.54 -6.66 -1.37
CA GLY A 329 8.71 -6.89 -2.20
C GLY A 329 8.42 -7.24 -3.66
N LEU A 330 7.18 -7.54 -4.08
CA LEU A 330 6.83 -7.78 -5.50
C LEU A 330 6.89 -6.50 -6.35
N ARG A 331 6.73 -5.33 -5.74
CA ARG A 331 6.86 -4.01 -6.39
C ARG A 331 8.23 -3.42 -6.06
N ARG A 332 9.27 -3.83 -6.80
CA ARG A 332 10.63 -3.32 -6.60
C ARG A 332 10.97 -2.21 -7.58
N SER A 333 11.74 -1.23 -7.10
CA SER A 333 12.42 -0.28 -7.97
C SER A 333 13.42 -1.01 -8.88
N TYR A 334 13.76 -0.40 -10.02
CA TYR A 334 14.72 -0.96 -10.97
C TYR A 334 16.06 -1.31 -10.32
N ASP A 335 16.60 -0.41 -9.48
CA ASP A 335 17.89 -0.65 -8.81
C ASP A 335 17.81 -1.80 -7.80
N SER A 336 16.69 -1.94 -7.10
CA SER A 336 16.43 -3.07 -6.21
C SER A 336 16.36 -4.38 -7.00
N LEU A 337 15.82 -4.38 -8.23
CA LEU A 337 15.82 -5.54 -9.11
C LEU A 337 17.21 -5.90 -9.62
N VAL A 338 18.07 -4.92 -9.90
CA VAL A 338 19.46 -5.19 -10.31
C VAL A 338 20.22 -5.88 -9.19
N VAL A 339 20.08 -5.40 -7.94
CA VAL A 339 20.70 -6.03 -6.77
C VAL A 339 20.13 -7.44 -6.54
N LEU A 340 18.80 -7.58 -6.64
CA LEU A 340 18.14 -8.88 -6.43
C LEU A 340 18.54 -9.91 -7.49
N ARG A 341 18.60 -9.49 -8.76
CA ARG A 341 19.11 -10.32 -9.86
C ARG A 341 20.49 -10.84 -9.55
N ARG A 342 21.40 -9.94 -9.14
CA ARG A 342 22.77 -10.29 -8.83
C ARG A 342 22.84 -11.34 -7.72
N ARG A 343 22.08 -11.14 -6.64
CA ARG A 343 21.98 -12.11 -5.54
C ARG A 343 21.46 -13.47 -6.01
N ILE A 344 20.44 -13.49 -6.86
CA ILE A 344 19.88 -14.74 -7.41
C ILE A 344 20.91 -15.48 -8.27
N GLU A 345 21.53 -14.76 -9.21
CA GLU A 345 22.46 -15.34 -10.20
C GLU A 345 23.81 -15.72 -9.59
N GLU A 346 24.36 -14.91 -8.68
CA GLU A 346 25.72 -15.06 -8.15
C GLU A 346 25.77 -15.82 -6.82
N GLU A 347 24.69 -15.81 -6.02
CA GLU A 347 24.70 -16.42 -4.68
C GLU A 347 23.70 -17.57 -4.57
N ALA A 348 22.41 -17.32 -4.78
CA ALA A 348 21.35 -18.28 -4.46
C ALA A 348 21.38 -19.51 -5.37
N LEU A 349 21.46 -19.32 -6.70
CA LEU A 349 21.50 -20.43 -7.65
C LEU A 349 22.74 -21.33 -7.46
N PRO A 350 23.97 -20.77 -7.35
CA PRO A 350 25.15 -21.59 -7.06
C PRO A 350 25.07 -22.34 -5.73
N ALA A 351 24.60 -21.70 -4.66
CA ALA A 351 24.48 -22.33 -3.35
C ALA A 351 23.44 -23.46 -3.34
N MET A 352 22.29 -23.27 -3.99
CA MET A 352 21.26 -24.30 -4.14
C MET A 352 21.77 -25.50 -4.93
N ALA A 353 22.52 -25.26 -6.01
CA ALA A 353 23.13 -26.33 -6.80
C ALA A 353 24.19 -27.10 -6.01
N ALA A 354 25.01 -26.41 -5.20
CA ALA A 354 26.02 -27.02 -4.35
C ALA A 354 25.38 -27.92 -3.28
N GLU A 355 24.38 -27.40 -2.55
CA GLU A 355 23.69 -28.17 -1.52
C GLU A 355 22.93 -29.36 -2.11
N ALA A 356 22.29 -29.20 -3.27
CA ALA A 356 21.67 -30.31 -3.99
C ALA A 356 22.70 -31.40 -4.37
N ALA A 357 23.90 -31.01 -4.79
CA ALA A 357 24.98 -31.94 -5.10
C ALA A 357 25.51 -32.67 -3.85
N GLU A 358 25.66 -31.96 -2.73
CA GLU A 358 26.03 -32.56 -1.44
C GLU A 358 24.99 -33.58 -0.97
N LEU A 359 23.70 -33.25 -1.05
CA LEU A 359 22.61 -34.17 -0.73
C LEU A 359 22.62 -35.37 -1.69
N ALA A 360 22.86 -35.18 -2.98
CA ALA A 360 22.92 -36.27 -3.95
C ALA A 360 24.10 -37.23 -3.72
N ALA A 361 25.19 -36.76 -3.12
CA ALA A 361 26.39 -37.55 -2.85
C ALA A 361 26.26 -38.48 -1.62
N VAL A 362 25.22 -38.34 -0.79
CA VAL A 362 25.02 -39.18 0.40
C VAL A 362 24.63 -40.61 -0.02
N PRO A 363 25.39 -41.65 0.38
CA PRO A 363 25.09 -43.04 0.04
C PRO A 363 23.96 -43.56 0.93
N LEU A 364 22.72 -43.20 0.61
CA LEU A 364 21.54 -43.54 1.42
C LEU A 364 21.40 -45.04 1.73
N GLY A 365 21.81 -45.90 0.79
CA GLY A 365 21.74 -47.35 0.96
C GLY A 365 22.70 -47.93 2.01
N GLU A 366 23.64 -47.13 2.53
CA GLU A 366 24.62 -47.54 3.55
C GLU A 366 24.24 -47.04 4.95
N LEU A 367 23.18 -46.23 5.07
CA LEU A 367 22.74 -45.67 6.34
C LEU A 367 21.82 -46.66 7.09
N ALA A 368 21.99 -46.74 8.40
CA ALA A 368 21.03 -47.38 9.30
C ALA A 368 19.77 -46.50 9.44
N ASP A 369 18.68 -47.06 9.98
CA ASP A 369 17.39 -46.37 10.12
C ASP A 369 17.49 -44.99 10.81
N ASP A 370 18.29 -44.88 11.87
CA ASP A 370 18.53 -43.60 12.57
C ASP A 370 19.23 -42.58 11.67
N GLY A 371 20.15 -43.03 10.81
CA GLY A 371 20.85 -42.19 9.84
C GLY A 371 19.94 -41.76 8.68
N LEU A 372 19.05 -42.65 8.23
CA LEU A 372 18.03 -42.34 7.23
C LEU A 372 17.03 -41.29 7.76
N LEU A 373 16.61 -41.42 9.03
CA LEU A 373 15.73 -40.46 9.67
C LEU A 373 16.40 -39.08 9.79
N ALA A 374 17.66 -39.03 10.21
CA ALA A 374 18.41 -37.78 10.29
C ALA A 374 18.57 -37.11 8.91
N GLU A 375 18.80 -37.89 7.86
CA GLU A 375 18.95 -37.37 6.49
C GLU A 375 17.59 -36.91 5.91
N LEU A 376 16.48 -37.54 6.27
CA LEU A 376 15.13 -37.05 5.95
C LEU A 376 14.87 -35.66 6.53
N GLU A 377 15.14 -35.49 7.84
CA GLU A 377 14.96 -34.19 8.51
C GLU A 377 15.88 -33.11 7.93
N ARG A 378 17.15 -33.45 7.65
CA ARG A 378 18.09 -32.53 7.00
C ARG A 378 17.60 -32.09 5.61
N ARG A 379 17.14 -33.03 4.78
CA ARG A 379 16.61 -32.72 3.44
C ARG A 379 15.35 -31.87 3.50
N LYS A 380 14.48 -32.13 4.47
CA LYS A 380 13.29 -31.32 4.71
C LYS A 380 13.67 -29.89 5.09
N GLN A 381 14.60 -29.72 6.04
CA GLN A 381 15.10 -28.39 6.40
C GLN A 381 15.74 -27.64 5.23
N ALA A 382 16.56 -28.33 4.42
CA ALA A 382 17.15 -27.73 3.22
C ALA A 382 16.08 -27.32 2.21
N HIS A 383 15.11 -28.21 1.95
CA HIS A 383 13.98 -27.91 1.07
C HIS A 383 13.20 -26.69 1.55
N ASP A 384 12.80 -26.66 2.82
CA ASP A 384 12.00 -25.58 3.40
C ASP A 384 12.79 -24.25 3.35
N GLY A 385 14.08 -24.28 3.67
CA GLY A 385 14.96 -23.10 3.53
C GLY A 385 15.07 -22.58 2.09
N TRP A 386 15.18 -23.47 1.10
CA TRP A 386 15.20 -23.06 -0.32
C TRP A 386 13.84 -22.57 -0.82
N VAL A 387 12.73 -23.12 -0.31
CA VAL A 387 11.39 -22.59 -0.57
C VAL A 387 11.26 -21.16 -0.04
N ASP A 388 11.82 -20.86 1.14
CA ASP A 388 11.83 -19.51 1.69
C ASP A 388 12.66 -18.54 0.83
N VAL A 389 13.87 -18.95 0.41
CA VAL A 389 14.69 -18.12 -0.50
C VAL A 389 13.99 -17.90 -1.84
N TYR A 390 13.39 -18.95 -2.41
CA TYR A 390 12.62 -18.86 -3.64
C TYR A 390 11.47 -17.86 -3.51
N THR A 391 10.70 -17.96 -2.42
CA THR A 391 9.55 -17.10 -2.16
C THR A 391 9.97 -15.64 -1.94
N ARG A 392 11.06 -15.41 -1.20
CA ARG A 392 11.55 -14.07 -0.86
C ARG A 392 12.26 -13.36 -2.01
N ASP A 393 13.03 -14.09 -2.81
CA ASP A 393 13.95 -13.48 -3.77
C ASP A 393 13.51 -13.76 -5.22
N PHE A 394 13.21 -15.01 -5.58
CA PHE A 394 12.92 -15.39 -6.97
C PHE A 394 11.54 -14.92 -7.43
N ILE A 395 10.51 -15.09 -6.60
CA ILE A 395 9.14 -14.68 -6.96
C ILE A 395 9.08 -13.16 -7.20
N PRO A 396 9.57 -12.28 -6.30
CA PRO A 396 9.65 -10.85 -6.56
C PRO A 396 10.40 -10.45 -7.82
N PHE A 397 11.53 -11.08 -8.10
CA PHE A 397 12.31 -10.79 -9.30
C PHE A 397 11.54 -11.18 -10.57
N ALA A 398 11.01 -12.41 -10.62
CA ALA A 398 10.25 -12.91 -11.77
C ALA A 398 8.96 -12.11 -12.03
N HIS A 399 8.29 -11.68 -10.96
CA HIS A 399 7.14 -10.80 -11.01
C HIS A 399 7.49 -9.46 -11.67
N ALA A 400 8.52 -8.79 -11.18
CA ALA A 400 8.85 -7.44 -11.62
C ALA A 400 9.46 -7.36 -13.02
N VAL A 401 10.14 -8.42 -13.50
CA VAL A 401 10.69 -8.49 -14.88
C VAL A 401 9.60 -8.78 -15.92
N ARG A 402 8.44 -9.31 -15.52
CA ARG A 402 7.28 -9.55 -16.41
C ARG A 402 6.40 -8.31 -16.62
N LEU A 403 6.57 -7.28 -15.80
CA LEU A 403 5.96 -5.95 -15.94
C LEU A 403 6.80 -5.08 -16.87
#